data_AF-A0A4R9G502-F1
#
_entry.id   AF-A0A4R9G502-F1
#
_cell.length_a   1.000
_cell.length_b   1.000
_cell.length_c   1.000
_cell.angle_alpha   90.00
_cell.angle_beta   90.00
_cell.angle_gamma   90.00
#
_symmetry.space_group_name_H-M   'P 1'
#
loop_
_entity.id
_entity.type
_entity.pdbx_description
1 polymer ?
#
loop_
_entity_poly.entity_id
_entity_poly.type
_entity_poly.pdbx_seq_one_letter_code
_entity_poly.pdbx_strand_id
1 'polypeptide(L)'
;MTLKFRRRNFFTILIFLCISCWNCAIFNRNNTPLIVRVEKHLVPEETVPKVLAAPFYLPVGLAAGVLDLFIVHPILRIPDAYRDTISALWTPQPENGYMTRMAFLPFSVLLTPVFFIGDLFFRSAFDVNGNVDRARIEEVPEKKVKPLQQALSEGDRATILKCLSSYTYYEPNTLYAVLEAYPSDEEIRQLAFVKLVSALNARTFPEFEDFLLSQLNRDARTDRLLLGAFRRLSSKKASAEILRLLRTGSVPEALAKDYMIAVIYIGNEKELQYILDRIRSDKIKDGR
;
A
#
# COMPACT_ATOMS: atom_id res chain seq x y z
N MET A 1 17.85 2.19 -62.60
CA MET A 1 17.92 3.15 -61.47
C MET A 1 17.19 2.59 -60.23
N THR A 2 17.47 1.35 -59.82
CA THR A 2 16.66 0.62 -58.80
C THR A 2 17.49 -0.02 -57.69
N LEU A 3 18.80 -0.22 -57.87
CA LEU A 3 19.69 -0.83 -56.86
C LEU A 3 20.16 0.14 -55.76
N LYS A 4 20.26 1.45 -56.05
CA LYS A 4 20.68 2.46 -55.05
C LYS A 4 19.62 2.74 -53.98
N PHE A 5 18.32 2.60 -54.31
CA PHE A 5 17.23 2.87 -53.37
C PHE A 5 17.08 1.74 -52.33
N ARG A 6 17.31 0.48 -52.72
CA ARG A 6 17.22 -0.69 -51.84
C ARG A 6 18.31 -0.72 -50.75
N ARG A 7 19.55 -0.29 -51.08
CA ARG A 7 20.67 -0.22 -50.13
C ARG A 7 20.47 0.85 -49.05
N ARG A 8 19.86 1.98 -49.40
CA ARG A 8 19.63 3.08 -48.45
C ARG A 8 18.61 2.68 -47.38
N ASN A 9 17.50 2.05 -47.78
CA ASN A 9 16.49 1.57 -46.83
C ASN A 9 17.01 0.42 -45.96
N PHE A 10 17.87 -0.45 -46.48
CA PHE A 10 18.45 -1.55 -45.71
C PHE A 10 19.39 -1.05 -44.60
N PHE A 11 20.20 -0.02 -44.88
CA PHE A 11 21.06 0.60 -43.87
C PHE A 11 20.24 1.33 -42.81
N THR A 12 19.16 2.02 -43.15
CA THR A 12 18.29 2.68 -42.16
C THR A 12 17.60 1.67 -41.26
N ILE A 13 17.09 0.55 -41.83
CA ILE A 13 16.47 -0.53 -41.05
C ILE A 13 17.50 -1.20 -40.13
N LEU A 14 18.71 -1.46 -40.62
CA LEU A 14 19.78 -2.06 -39.81
C LEU A 14 20.22 -1.14 -38.67
N ILE A 15 20.34 0.16 -38.91
CA ILE A 15 20.65 1.16 -37.87
C ILE A 15 19.52 1.23 -36.84
N PHE A 16 18.25 1.22 -37.26
CA PHE A 16 17.10 1.20 -36.36
C PHE A 16 17.04 -0.10 -35.52
N LEU A 17 17.39 -1.24 -36.12
CA LEU A 17 17.50 -2.53 -35.45
C LEU A 17 18.63 -2.51 -34.40
N CYS A 18 19.81 -1.98 -34.75
CA CYS A 18 20.96 -1.88 -33.85
C CYS A 18 20.71 -0.93 -32.66
N ILE A 19 20.04 0.20 -32.88
CA ILE A 19 19.66 1.13 -31.80
C ILE A 19 18.59 0.50 -30.89
N SER A 20 17.70 -0.33 -31.45
CA SER A 20 16.67 -1.06 -30.69
C SER A 20 17.25 -2.16 -29.80
N CYS A 21 18.40 -2.75 -30.17
CA CYS A 21 19.05 -3.82 -29.40
C CYS A 21 19.68 -3.36 -28.08
N TRP A 22 19.97 -2.06 -27.89
CA TRP A 22 20.61 -1.57 -26.67
C TRP A 22 19.68 -1.46 -25.46
N ASN A 23 18.37 -1.58 -25.67
CA ASN A 23 17.39 -1.50 -24.59
C ASN A 23 16.31 -2.58 -24.73
N CYS A 24 16.65 -3.75 -25.29
CA CYS A 24 15.72 -4.86 -25.37
C CYS A 24 15.41 -5.38 -23.96
N ALA A 25 14.12 -5.50 -23.66
CA ALA A 25 13.65 -5.97 -22.36
C ALA A 25 14.21 -7.34 -21.97
N ILE A 26 14.52 -8.19 -22.95
CA ILE A 26 15.04 -9.55 -22.75
C ILE A 26 16.44 -9.60 -22.10
N PHE A 27 17.26 -8.56 -22.26
CA PHE A 27 18.60 -8.54 -21.67
C PHE A 27 18.63 -7.99 -20.25
N ASN A 28 17.48 -7.49 -19.76
CA ASN A 28 17.35 -7.10 -18.36
C ASN A 28 16.99 -8.33 -17.52
N ARG A 29 17.83 -8.66 -16.54
CA ARG A 29 17.66 -9.79 -15.62
C ARG A 29 16.33 -9.74 -14.86
N ASN A 30 15.79 -8.55 -14.60
CA ASN A 30 14.49 -8.37 -13.95
C ASN A 30 13.32 -8.89 -14.79
N ASN A 31 13.49 -8.98 -16.11
CA ASN A 31 12.47 -9.43 -17.04
C ASN A 31 12.58 -10.94 -17.33
N THR A 32 13.55 -11.64 -16.72
CA THR A 32 13.80 -13.08 -16.91
C THR A 32 13.74 -13.87 -15.58
N PRO A 33 12.60 -13.88 -14.88
CA PRO A 33 12.48 -14.52 -13.57
C PRO A 33 12.71 -16.03 -13.59
N LEU A 34 12.35 -16.73 -14.68
CA LEU A 34 12.60 -18.16 -14.79
C LEU A 34 14.08 -18.46 -15.00
N ILE A 35 14.80 -17.68 -15.82
CA ILE A 35 16.26 -17.80 -15.95
C ILE A 35 16.93 -17.60 -14.60
N VAL A 36 16.54 -16.55 -13.85
CA VAL A 36 17.08 -16.30 -12.50
C VAL A 36 16.82 -17.48 -11.57
N ARG A 37 15.66 -18.15 -11.69
CA ARG A 37 15.34 -19.32 -10.87
C ARG A 37 16.17 -20.54 -11.24
N VAL A 38 16.46 -20.75 -12.53
CA VAL A 38 17.38 -21.78 -13.02
C VAL A 38 18.80 -21.53 -12.50
N GLU A 39 19.29 -20.29 -12.61
CA GLU A 39 20.61 -19.91 -12.08
C GLU A 39 20.73 -20.21 -10.57
N LYS A 40 19.71 -19.87 -9.78
CA LYS A 40 19.75 -20.04 -8.32
C LYS A 40 19.68 -21.48 -7.84
N HIS A 41 19.02 -22.39 -8.58
CA HIS A 41 18.73 -23.74 -8.08
C HIS A 41 19.39 -24.87 -8.88
N LEU A 42 19.76 -24.62 -10.14
CA LEU A 42 20.27 -25.66 -11.05
C LEU A 42 21.72 -25.46 -11.46
N VAL A 43 22.30 -24.27 -11.24
CA VAL A 43 23.70 -23.98 -11.59
C VAL A 43 24.57 -24.11 -10.33
N PRO A 44 25.46 -25.11 -10.24
CA PRO A 44 26.39 -25.23 -9.12
C PRO A 44 27.36 -24.04 -9.05
N GLU A 45 27.77 -23.65 -7.84
CA GLU A 45 28.73 -22.56 -7.64
C GLU A 45 30.16 -22.97 -8.02
N GLU A 46 30.52 -24.23 -7.78
CA GLU A 46 31.85 -24.76 -8.07
C GLU A 46 32.05 -25.07 -9.58
N THR A 47 33.25 -24.77 -10.09
CA THR A 47 33.57 -24.85 -11.53
C THR A 47 33.43 -26.24 -12.12
N VAL A 48 33.91 -27.28 -11.41
CA VAL A 48 33.89 -28.66 -11.93
C VAL A 48 32.46 -29.22 -11.97
N PRO A 49 31.65 -29.15 -10.90
CA PRO A 49 30.24 -29.50 -10.96
C PRO A 49 29.44 -28.69 -11.99
N LYS A 50 29.77 -27.41 -12.20
CA LYS A 50 29.11 -26.55 -13.18
C LYS A 50 29.35 -26.98 -14.63
N VAL A 51 30.51 -27.51 -14.97
CA VAL A 51 30.75 -28.05 -16.32
C VAL A 51 30.01 -29.37 -16.50
N LEU A 52 30.02 -30.24 -15.48
CA LEU A 52 29.33 -31.53 -15.53
C LEU A 52 27.81 -31.39 -15.62
N ALA A 53 27.23 -30.40 -14.95
CA ALA A 53 25.80 -30.13 -14.99
C ALA A 53 25.36 -29.34 -16.24
N ALA A 54 26.29 -28.82 -17.05
CA ALA A 54 25.99 -27.98 -18.22
C ALA A 54 25.01 -28.60 -19.22
N PRO A 55 25.11 -29.90 -19.57
CA PRO A 55 24.15 -30.54 -20.46
C PRO A 55 22.71 -30.51 -19.95
N PHE A 56 22.50 -30.30 -18.65
CA PHE A 56 21.18 -30.27 -18.02
C PHE A 56 20.66 -28.84 -17.82
N TYR A 57 21.44 -27.94 -17.20
CA TYR A 57 20.93 -26.59 -16.97
C TYR A 57 20.92 -25.71 -18.22
N LEU A 58 21.74 -25.98 -19.25
CA LEU A 58 21.74 -25.15 -20.47
C LEU A 58 20.42 -25.30 -21.25
N PRO A 59 19.90 -26.50 -21.56
CA PRO A 59 18.59 -26.64 -22.20
C PRO A 59 17.46 -26.07 -21.34
N VAL A 60 17.49 -26.30 -20.02
CA VAL A 60 16.47 -25.80 -19.09
C VAL A 60 16.50 -24.27 -19.00
N GLY A 61 17.69 -23.67 -18.94
CA GLY A 61 17.87 -22.22 -18.96
C GLY A 61 17.42 -21.58 -20.27
N LEU A 62 17.66 -22.23 -21.41
CA LEU A 62 17.17 -21.76 -22.70
C LEU A 62 15.65 -21.83 -22.79
N ALA A 63 15.04 -22.94 -22.36
CA ALA A 63 13.58 -23.06 -22.29
C ALA A 63 12.97 -22.02 -21.35
N ALA A 64 13.58 -21.79 -20.19
CA ALA A 64 13.20 -20.73 -19.25
C ALA A 64 13.27 -19.34 -19.90
N GLY A 65 14.34 -19.04 -20.65
CA GLY A 65 14.48 -17.78 -21.37
C GLY A 65 13.43 -17.57 -22.47
N VAL A 66 13.08 -18.63 -23.20
CA VAL A 66 12.01 -18.59 -24.20
C VAL A 66 10.65 -18.33 -23.54
N LEU A 67 10.37 -19.00 -22.41
CA LEU A 67 9.15 -18.78 -21.64
C LEU A 67 9.09 -17.37 -21.04
N ASP A 68 10.22 -16.88 -20.52
CA ASP A 68 10.33 -15.53 -20.00
C ASP A 68 10.02 -14.50 -21.09
N LEU A 69 10.60 -14.65 -22.27
CA LEU A 69 10.41 -13.74 -23.40
C LEU A 69 8.96 -13.68 -23.90
N PHE A 70 8.35 -14.84 -24.14
CA PHE A 70 7.06 -14.91 -24.86
C PHE A 70 5.84 -14.99 -23.95
N ILE A 71 6.01 -15.40 -22.69
CA ILE A 71 4.89 -15.65 -21.78
C ILE A 71 5.02 -14.80 -20.52
N VAL A 72 6.08 -14.99 -19.74
CA VAL A 72 6.15 -14.41 -18.40
C VAL A 72 6.28 -12.89 -18.45
N HIS A 73 7.23 -12.36 -19.23
CA HIS A 73 7.46 -10.93 -19.32
C HIS A 73 6.24 -10.17 -19.87
N PRO A 74 5.59 -10.59 -20.98
CA PRO A 74 4.35 -9.96 -21.44
C PRO A 74 3.25 -9.94 -20.36
N ILE A 75 3.05 -11.05 -19.64
CA ILE A 75 2.05 -11.13 -18.56
C ILE A 75 2.37 -10.13 -17.44
N LEU A 76 3.63 -10.01 -17.03
CA LEU A 76 4.06 -9.07 -16.00
C LEU A 76 3.84 -7.60 -16.40
N ARG A 77 3.74 -7.30 -17.70
CA ARG A 77 3.52 -5.94 -18.22
C ARG A 77 2.06 -5.56 -18.44
N ILE A 78 1.13 -6.50 -18.32
CA ILE A 78 -0.31 -6.23 -18.41
C ILE A 78 -0.76 -5.12 -17.44
N PRO A 79 -0.39 -5.13 -16.14
CA PRO A 79 -0.86 -4.12 -15.20
C PRO A 79 -0.36 -2.70 -15.54
N ASP A 80 0.87 -2.58 -16.03
CA ASP A 80 1.45 -1.31 -16.46
C ASP A 80 0.72 -0.80 -17.69
N ALA A 81 0.56 -1.63 -18.73
CA ALA A 81 -0.14 -1.26 -19.95
C ALA A 81 -1.62 -0.90 -19.71
N TYR A 82 -2.26 -1.57 -18.76
CA TYR A 82 -3.61 -1.22 -18.33
C TYR A 82 -3.67 0.17 -17.71
N ARG A 83 -2.78 0.48 -16.75
CA ARG A 83 -2.73 1.79 -16.09
C ARG A 83 -2.46 2.90 -17.09
N ASP A 84 -1.54 2.68 -18.02
CA ASP A 84 -1.20 3.67 -19.05
C ASP A 84 -2.38 3.92 -19.98
N THR A 85 -3.08 2.87 -20.40
CA THR A 85 -4.31 2.98 -21.21
C THR A 85 -5.40 3.78 -20.49
N ILE A 86 -5.61 3.53 -19.21
CA ILE A 86 -6.56 4.30 -18.39
C ILE A 86 -6.10 5.75 -18.24
N SER A 87 -4.82 5.98 -18.01
CA SER A 87 -4.28 7.34 -17.87
C SER A 87 -4.42 8.15 -19.17
N ALA A 88 -4.18 7.51 -20.32
CA ALA A 88 -4.16 8.17 -21.61
C ALA A 88 -5.56 8.41 -22.18
N LEU A 89 -6.49 7.45 -22.03
CA LEU A 89 -7.79 7.50 -22.71
C LEU A 89 -8.97 7.78 -21.78
N TRP A 90 -8.83 7.52 -20.48
CA TRP A 90 -9.94 7.53 -19.53
C TRP A 90 -9.80 8.55 -18.39
N THR A 91 -8.58 9.06 -18.15
CA THR A 91 -8.34 10.05 -17.09
C THR A 91 -8.61 11.46 -17.63
N PRO A 92 -9.62 12.18 -17.10
CA PRO A 92 -10.00 13.47 -17.63
C PRO A 92 -9.00 14.56 -17.25
N GLN A 93 -8.62 15.40 -18.22
CA GLN A 93 -7.88 16.63 -17.94
C GLN A 93 -8.79 17.64 -17.19
N PRO A 94 -8.23 18.42 -16.24
CA PRO A 94 -9.01 19.36 -15.43
C PRO A 94 -9.78 20.40 -16.24
N GLU A 95 -9.27 20.73 -17.42
CA GLU A 95 -9.79 21.75 -18.34
C GLU A 95 -11.00 21.31 -19.20
N ASN A 96 -11.28 20.00 -19.27
CA ASN A 96 -12.35 19.48 -20.11
C ASN A 96 -13.69 19.44 -19.35
N GLY A 97 -14.68 20.21 -19.84
CA GLY A 97 -16.06 20.20 -19.33
C GLY A 97 -16.82 18.90 -19.63
N TYR A 98 -17.97 18.70 -18.96
CA TYR A 98 -18.77 17.46 -19.04
C TYR A 98 -19.15 17.04 -20.47
N MET A 99 -19.58 17.99 -21.30
CA MET A 99 -20.01 17.70 -22.68
C MET A 99 -18.86 17.19 -23.56
N THR A 100 -17.68 17.80 -23.44
CA THR A 100 -16.48 17.36 -24.15
C THR A 100 -16.12 15.93 -23.76
N ARG A 101 -16.22 15.57 -22.48
CA ARG A 101 -15.95 14.20 -22.00
C ARG A 101 -16.91 13.18 -22.61
N MET A 102 -18.20 13.49 -22.66
CA MET A 102 -19.19 12.60 -23.26
C MET A 102 -18.98 12.42 -24.77
N ALA A 103 -18.53 13.45 -25.47
CA ALA A 103 -18.20 13.37 -26.90
C ALA A 103 -16.98 12.48 -27.20
N PHE A 104 -16.01 12.39 -26.27
CA PHE A 104 -14.80 11.57 -26.46
C PHE A 104 -14.97 10.10 -26.04
N LEU A 105 -15.97 9.75 -25.22
CA LEU A 105 -16.22 8.36 -24.80
C LEU A 105 -16.23 7.31 -25.93
N PRO A 106 -16.95 7.49 -27.06
CA PRO A 106 -16.93 6.50 -28.12
C PRO A 106 -15.53 6.28 -28.70
N PHE A 107 -14.71 7.34 -28.78
CA PHE A 107 -13.32 7.24 -29.23
C PHE A 107 -12.43 6.55 -28.19
N SER A 108 -12.59 6.87 -26.90
CA SER A 108 -11.85 6.21 -25.82
C SER A 108 -12.13 4.70 -25.81
N VAL A 109 -13.39 4.29 -25.95
CA VAL A 109 -13.78 2.87 -26.05
C VAL A 109 -13.13 2.20 -27.26
N LEU A 110 -13.21 2.81 -28.44
CA LEU A 110 -12.66 2.27 -29.68
C LEU A 110 -11.13 2.17 -29.66
N LEU A 111 -10.45 3.17 -29.07
CA LEU A 111 -8.99 3.22 -29.02
C LEU A 111 -8.38 2.40 -27.88
N THR A 112 -9.15 2.06 -26.85
CA THR A 112 -8.69 1.27 -25.69
C THR A 112 -7.95 -0.02 -26.10
N PRO A 113 -8.50 -0.92 -26.93
CA PRO A 113 -7.78 -2.15 -27.28
C PRO A 113 -6.50 -1.86 -28.08
N VAL A 114 -6.52 -0.86 -28.97
CA VAL A 114 -5.36 -0.51 -29.81
C VAL A 114 -4.23 0.05 -28.94
N PHE A 115 -4.55 0.96 -28.03
CA PHE A 115 -3.59 1.59 -27.15
C PHE A 115 -3.01 0.58 -26.16
N PHE A 116 -3.86 -0.27 -25.57
CA PHE A 116 -3.43 -1.32 -24.64
C PHE A 116 -2.50 -2.32 -25.31
N ILE A 117 -2.86 -2.85 -26.49
CA ILE A 117 -2.04 -3.81 -27.22
C ILE A 117 -0.73 -3.15 -27.66
N GLY A 118 -0.79 -1.92 -28.18
CA GLY A 118 0.40 -1.16 -28.58
C GLY A 118 1.38 -0.96 -27.43
N ASP A 119 0.89 -0.49 -26.28
CA ASP A 119 1.73 -0.27 -25.10
C ASP A 119 2.28 -1.58 -24.53
N LEU A 120 1.46 -2.63 -24.47
CA LEU A 120 1.88 -3.94 -24.00
C LEU A 120 3.01 -4.51 -24.88
N PHE A 121 2.88 -4.44 -26.21
CA PHE A 121 3.93 -4.90 -27.13
C PHE A 121 5.19 -4.05 -27.03
N PHE A 122 5.03 -2.72 -26.94
CA PHE A 122 6.15 -1.81 -26.82
C PHE A 122 6.96 -2.09 -25.55
N ARG A 123 6.30 -2.25 -24.40
CA ARG A 123 6.94 -2.60 -23.11
C ARG A 123 7.44 -4.04 -23.05
N SER A 124 6.84 -4.95 -23.82
CA SER A 124 7.34 -6.32 -23.94
C SER A 124 8.64 -6.37 -24.74
N ALA A 125 8.78 -5.52 -25.77
CA ALA A 125 9.97 -5.46 -26.61
C ALA A 125 11.09 -4.58 -26.02
N PHE A 126 10.74 -3.46 -25.38
CA PHE A 126 11.67 -2.43 -24.92
C PHE A 126 11.63 -2.24 -23.41
N ASP A 127 12.79 -2.05 -22.81
CA ASP A 127 12.93 -1.70 -21.40
C ASP A 127 12.75 -0.18 -21.19
N VAL A 128 11.49 0.26 -21.26
CA VAL A 128 11.12 1.69 -21.21
C VAL A 128 11.14 2.24 -19.79
N ASN A 129 10.95 1.39 -18.77
CA ASN A 129 10.85 1.83 -17.38
C ASN A 129 12.21 1.96 -16.68
N GLY A 130 13.32 1.64 -17.36
CA GLY A 130 14.64 1.66 -16.74
C GLY A 130 14.59 0.95 -15.39
N ASN A 131 14.02 -0.27 -15.37
CA ASN A 131 13.91 -1.04 -14.14
C ASN A 131 15.35 -1.28 -13.65
N VAL A 132 15.82 -0.42 -12.76
CA VAL A 132 17.05 -0.60 -11.99
C VAL A 132 17.01 -2.03 -11.47
N ASP A 133 18.05 -2.83 -11.71
CA ASP A 133 18.22 -4.21 -11.24
C ASP A 133 17.56 -4.42 -9.87
N ARG A 134 16.26 -4.73 -9.84
CA ARG A 134 15.54 -5.02 -8.60
C ARG A 134 16.02 -6.35 -8.08
N ALA A 135 16.53 -7.22 -8.95
CA ALA A 135 17.31 -8.39 -8.57
C ALA A 135 18.61 -8.06 -7.79
N ARG A 136 19.19 -6.85 -7.92
CA ARG A 136 20.28 -6.37 -7.06
C ARG A 136 19.77 -5.67 -5.79
N ILE A 137 18.53 -5.18 -5.79
CA ILE A 137 17.87 -4.53 -4.64
C ILE A 137 17.13 -5.55 -3.74
N GLU A 138 16.77 -6.72 -4.26
CA GLU A 138 16.16 -7.85 -3.52
C GLU A 138 17.17 -8.97 -3.27
N GLU A 139 18.33 -8.58 -2.75
CA GLU A 139 18.96 -9.30 -1.64
C GLU A 139 19.29 -8.27 -0.56
N VAL A 140 18.28 -7.53 -0.08
CA VAL A 140 18.31 -7.27 1.35
C VAL A 140 18.28 -8.68 1.93
N PRO A 141 19.33 -9.16 2.64
CA PRO A 141 19.23 -10.44 3.30
C PRO A 141 17.90 -10.39 4.04
N GLU A 142 17.13 -11.49 4.07
CA GLU A 142 16.14 -11.64 5.13
C GLU A 142 16.93 -11.50 6.45
N LYS A 143 17.16 -10.26 6.91
CA LYS A 143 17.38 -9.95 8.29
C LYS A 143 16.06 -10.39 8.84
N LYS A 144 16.00 -11.65 9.28
CA LYS A 144 14.93 -12.24 10.07
C LYS A 144 14.66 -11.22 11.15
N VAL A 145 13.71 -10.31 10.88
CA VAL A 145 13.33 -9.30 11.85
C VAL A 145 12.72 -10.15 12.94
N LYS A 146 13.39 -10.19 14.09
CA LYS A 146 12.93 -11.01 15.21
C LYS A 146 11.45 -10.69 15.41
N PRO A 147 10.57 -11.70 15.53
CA PRO A 147 9.16 -11.46 15.76
C PRO A 147 9.00 -10.54 16.97
N LEU A 148 8.00 -9.66 16.94
CA LEU A 148 7.80 -8.65 17.98
C LEU A 148 7.77 -9.27 19.38
N GLN A 149 7.24 -10.49 19.52
CA GLN A 149 7.23 -11.27 20.77
C GLN A 149 8.64 -11.63 21.26
N GLN A 150 9.55 -12.00 20.36
CA GLN A 150 10.94 -12.26 20.70
C GLN A 150 11.66 -10.97 21.11
N ALA A 151 11.48 -9.89 20.34
CA ALA A 151 12.07 -8.59 20.69
C ALA A 151 11.56 -8.07 22.05
N LEU A 152 10.28 -8.32 22.36
CA LEU A 152 9.66 -8.03 23.65
C LEU A 152 10.32 -8.83 24.79
N SER A 153 10.52 -10.14 24.60
CA SER A 153 11.18 -10.99 25.61
C SER A 153 12.64 -10.63 25.87
N GLU A 154 13.35 -10.13 24.86
CA GLU A 154 14.76 -9.75 24.94
C GLU A 154 14.96 -8.30 25.42
N GLY A 155 13.88 -7.52 25.55
CA GLY A 155 13.97 -6.09 25.91
C GLY A 155 14.63 -5.22 24.83
N ASP A 156 14.67 -5.67 23.57
CA ASP A 156 15.35 -4.96 22.49
C ASP A 156 14.49 -3.81 21.96
N ARG A 157 14.66 -2.64 22.59
CA ARG A 157 13.97 -1.39 22.25
C ARG A 157 14.08 -1.04 20.75
N ALA A 158 15.26 -1.17 20.16
CA ALA A 158 15.50 -0.76 18.78
C ALA A 158 14.74 -1.64 17.79
N THR A 159 14.71 -2.95 18.04
CA THR A 159 13.94 -3.89 17.24
C THR A 159 12.43 -3.69 17.43
N ILE A 160 11.97 -3.41 18.65
CA ILE A 160 10.55 -3.10 18.91
C ILE A 160 10.10 -1.87 18.12
N LEU A 161 10.85 -0.77 18.18
CA LEU A 161 10.53 0.44 17.41
C LEU A 161 10.48 0.15 15.91
N LYS A 162 11.47 -0.58 15.39
CA LYS A 162 11.50 -0.96 13.97
C LYS A 162 10.28 -1.80 13.57
N CYS A 163 9.86 -2.73 14.42
CA CYS A 163 8.65 -3.53 14.24
C CYS A 163 7.39 -2.65 14.26
N LEU A 164 7.27 -1.76 15.24
CA LEU A 164 6.14 -0.85 15.38
C LEU A 164 6.09 0.26 14.32
N SER A 165 7.21 0.63 13.70
CA SER A 165 7.23 1.57 12.57
C SER A 165 6.90 0.91 11.23
N SER A 166 6.94 -0.43 11.16
CA SER A 166 6.65 -1.17 9.94
C SER A 166 5.15 -1.23 9.63
N TYR A 167 4.78 -1.52 8.39
CA TYR A 167 3.38 -1.74 8.00
C TYR A 167 2.84 -3.13 8.39
N THR A 168 3.61 -3.92 9.13
CA THR A 168 3.21 -5.28 9.53
C THR A 168 2.03 -5.24 10.50
N TYR A 169 1.08 -6.15 10.26
CA TYR A 169 -0.05 -6.41 11.16
C TYR A 169 0.42 -7.23 12.36
N TYR A 170 -0.06 -6.85 13.54
CA TYR A 170 0.17 -7.56 14.79
C TYR A 170 -1.16 -7.77 15.50
N GLU A 171 -1.27 -8.87 16.23
CA GLU A 171 -2.47 -9.16 17.01
C GLU A 171 -2.66 -8.13 18.15
N PRO A 172 -3.90 -7.72 18.45
CA PRO A 172 -4.20 -6.76 19.52
C PRO A 172 -3.57 -7.13 20.87
N ASN A 173 -3.62 -8.40 21.27
CA ASN A 173 -3.02 -8.89 22.51
C ASN A 173 -1.51 -8.64 22.57
N THR A 174 -0.79 -8.84 21.46
CA THR A 174 0.66 -8.61 21.40
C THR A 174 0.96 -7.11 21.52
N LEU A 175 0.17 -6.26 20.86
CA LEU A 175 0.32 -4.80 20.94
C LEU A 175 0.01 -4.26 22.33
N TYR A 176 -1.00 -4.83 22.99
CA TYR A 176 -1.34 -4.50 24.37
C TYR A 176 -0.23 -4.92 25.35
N ALA A 177 0.35 -6.11 25.20
CA ALA A 177 1.50 -6.53 26.00
C ALA A 177 2.72 -5.60 25.86
N VAL A 178 2.93 -5.01 24.67
CA VAL A 178 3.97 -3.99 24.46
C VAL A 178 3.66 -2.70 25.24
N LEU A 179 2.38 -2.28 25.29
CA LEU A 179 1.97 -1.11 26.08
C LEU A 179 2.19 -1.33 27.58
N GLU A 180 1.92 -2.53 28.08
CA GLU A 180 2.15 -2.88 29.49
C GLU A 180 3.63 -2.99 29.84
N ALA A 181 4.45 -3.50 28.93
CA ALA A 181 5.89 -3.65 29.15
C ALA A 181 6.67 -2.32 29.10
N TYR A 182 6.16 -1.31 28.38
CA TYR A 182 6.84 -0.02 28.17
C TYR A 182 5.96 1.18 28.56
N PRO A 183 5.55 1.32 29.84
CA PRO A 183 4.66 2.40 30.27
C PRO A 183 5.30 3.80 30.18
N SER A 184 6.62 3.86 30.37
CA SER A 184 7.42 5.10 30.42
C SER A 184 8.00 5.51 29.06
N ASP A 185 8.00 4.63 28.05
CA ASP A 185 8.55 4.93 26.73
C ASP A 185 7.47 5.54 25.84
N GLU A 186 7.47 6.86 25.71
CA GLU A 186 6.43 7.58 24.99
C GLU A 186 6.34 7.19 23.51
N GLU A 187 7.49 6.94 22.87
CA GLU A 187 7.57 6.63 21.44
C GLU A 187 6.99 5.24 21.15
N ILE A 188 7.43 4.22 21.90
CA ILE A 188 6.89 2.86 21.81
C ILE A 188 5.40 2.88 22.13
N ARG A 189 5.00 3.58 23.20
CA ARG A 189 3.61 3.65 23.64
C ARG A 189 2.71 4.28 22.57
N GLN A 190 3.12 5.40 21.97
CA GLN A 190 2.34 6.05 20.91
C GLN A 190 2.19 5.14 19.69
N LEU A 191 3.27 4.51 19.22
CA LEU A 191 3.22 3.64 18.04
C LEU A 191 2.39 2.37 18.28
N ALA A 192 2.61 1.71 19.42
CA ALA A 192 1.85 0.52 19.81
C ALA A 192 0.36 0.84 19.97
N PHE A 193 0.02 2.00 20.56
CA PHE A 193 -1.36 2.42 20.75
C PHE A 193 -2.08 2.70 19.42
N VAL A 194 -1.45 3.44 18.50
CA VAL A 194 -2.00 3.70 17.16
C VAL A 194 -2.25 2.38 16.42
N LYS A 195 -1.30 1.45 16.47
CA LYS A 195 -1.43 0.14 15.85
C LYS A 195 -2.53 -0.69 16.50
N LEU A 196 -2.62 -0.68 17.83
CA LEU A 196 -3.66 -1.39 18.57
C LEU A 196 -5.04 -0.92 18.11
N VAL A 197 -5.29 0.39 18.21
CA VAL A 197 -6.58 0.98 17.81
C VAL A 197 -6.93 0.67 16.35
N SER A 198 -5.93 0.69 15.47
CA SER A 198 -6.12 0.37 14.05
C SER A 198 -6.47 -1.10 13.81
N ALA A 199 -5.86 -2.01 14.56
CA ALA A 199 -6.05 -3.46 14.45
C ALA A 199 -7.37 -3.98 15.04
N LEU A 200 -8.02 -3.21 15.92
CA LEU A 200 -9.27 -3.62 16.55
C LEU A 200 -10.42 -3.74 15.53
N ASN A 201 -11.21 -4.81 15.71
CA ASN A 201 -12.43 -5.07 14.98
C ASN A 201 -13.59 -5.37 15.95
N ALA A 202 -14.80 -5.59 15.44
CA ALA A 202 -15.98 -5.81 16.28
C ALA A 202 -15.88 -7.03 17.23
N ARG A 203 -15.01 -8.01 16.94
CA ARG A 203 -14.81 -9.20 17.78
C ARG A 203 -13.83 -8.93 18.92
N THR A 204 -12.71 -8.28 18.63
CA THR A 204 -11.64 -8.05 19.61
C THR A 204 -11.87 -6.78 20.44
N PHE A 205 -12.59 -5.80 19.91
CA PHE A 205 -12.81 -4.51 20.56
C PHE A 205 -13.40 -4.60 21.99
N PRO A 206 -14.42 -5.44 22.28
CA PRO A 206 -15.00 -5.52 23.62
C PRO A 206 -13.97 -5.84 24.72
N GLU A 207 -12.92 -6.60 24.41
CA GLU A 207 -11.87 -6.98 25.36
C GLU A 207 -11.01 -5.78 25.80
N PHE A 208 -10.85 -4.79 24.93
CA PHE A 208 -10.02 -3.62 25.17
C PHE A 208 -10.83 -2.35 25.44
N GLU A 209 -12.16 -2.41 25.36
CA GLU A 209 -13.03 -1.25 25.45
C GLU A 209 -12.80 -0.46 26.75
N ASP A 210 -12.71 -1.15 27.89
CA ASP A 210 -12.45 -0.51 29.19
C ASP A 210 -11.09 0.17 29.28
N PHE A 211 -10.05 -0.49 28.74
CA PHE A 211 -8.73 0.11 28.64
C PHE A 211 -8.77 1.37 27.78
N LEU A 212 -9.39 1.34 26.61
CA LEU A 212 -9.48 2.49 25.71
C LEU A 212 -10.26 3.65 26.33
N LEU A 213 -11.35 3.36 27.06
CA LEU A 213 -12.11 4.38 27.78
C LEU A 213 -11.26 5.07 28.86
N SER A 214 -10.38 4.33 29.54
CA SER A 214 -9.47 4.90 30.55
C SER A 214 -8.44 5.89 29.97
N GLN A 215 -8.25 5.88 28.65
CA GLN A 215 -7.34 6.77 27.94
C GLN A 215 -8.01 8.05 27.40
N LEU A 216 -9.34 8.15 27.45
CA LEU A 216 -10.06 9.37 27.05
C LEU A 216 -9.70 10.57 27.93
N ASN A 217 -9.69 11.76 27.32
CA ASN A 217 -9.46 13.05 27.97
C ASN A 217 -8.06 13.19 28.61
N ARG A 218 -7.08 12.39 28.15
CA ARG A 218 -5.68 12.49 28.59
C ARG A 218 -4.88 13.40 27.68
N ASP A 219 -5.01 13.21 26.36
CA ASP A 219 -4.35 14.02 25.36
C ASP A 219 -5.17 14.10 24.06
N ALA A 220 -5.08 15.26 23.41
CA ALA A 220 -5.90 15.58 22.24
C ALA A 220 -5.66 14.64 21.04
N ARG A 221 -4.46 14.07 20.91
CA ARG A 221 -4.10 13.21 19.78
C ARG A 221 -4.70 11.82 19.96
N THR A 222 -4.58 11.25 21.15
CA THR A 222 -5.21 10.00 21.57
C THR A 222 -6.72 10.10 21.48
N ASP A 223 -7.31 11.20 21.94
CA ASP A 223 -8.75 11.41 21.89
C ASP A 223 -9.28 11.34 20.45
N ARG A 224 -8.63 12.02 19.50
CA ARG A 224 -9.05 11.95 18.09
C ARG A 224 -9.01 10.54 17.52
N LEU A 225 -7.99 9.75 17.87
CA LEU A 225 -7.87 8.35 17.46
C LEU A 225 -8.98 7.49 18.08
N LEU A 226 -9.20 7.65 19.39
CA LEU A 226 -10.21 6.93 20.15
C LEU A 226 -11.63 7.23 19.66
N LEU A 227 -11.97 8.51 19.47
CA LEU A 227 -13.28 8.92 18.96
C LEU A 227 -13.56 8.33 17.57
N GLY A 228 -12.53 8.28 16.70
CA GLY A 228 -12.62 7.60 15.40
C GLY A 228 -12.89 6.10 15.54
N ALA A 229 -12.20 5.43 16.45
CA ALA A 229 -12.38 4.00 16.71
C ALA A 229 -13.76 3.69 17.31
N PHE A 230 -14.22 4.45 18.30
CA PHE A 230 -15.53 4.29 18.93
C PHE A 230 -16.68 4.51 17.96
N ARG A 231 -16.54 5.47 17.04
CA ARG A 231 -17.48 5.65 15.93
C ARG A 231 -17.48 4.47 14.97
N ARG A 232 -16.29 4.03 14.53
CA ARG A 232 -16.15 2.90 13.59
C ARG A 232 -16.76 1.62 14.14
N LEU A 233 -16.67 1.44 15.46
CA LEU A 233 -17.09 0.22 16.17
C LEU A 233 -18.43 0.38 16.91
N SER A 234 -19.09 1.52 16.76
CA SER A 234 -20.41 1.85 17.33
C SER A 234 -20.54 1.53 18.83
N SER A 235 -19.55 1.92 19.62
CA SER A 235 -19.51 1.63 21.06
C SER A 235 -20.53 2.45 21.86
N LYS A 236 -21.58 1.80 22.35
CA LYS A 236 -22.58 2.43 23.24
C LYS A 236 -21.97 2.86 24.58
N LYS A 237 -21.03 2.08 25.11
CA LYS A 237 -20.34 2.37 26.38
C LYS A 237 -19.49 3.63 26.26
N ALA A 238 -18.76 3.77 25.14
CA ALA A 238 -18.01 4.99 24.85
C ALA A 238 -18.91 6.20 24.67
N SER A 239 -20.03 6.05 23.97
CA SER A 239 -20.98 7.16 23.78
C SER A 239 -21.48 7.72 25.12
N ALA A 240 -21.85 6.84 26.05
CA ALA A 240 -22.27 7.24 27.39
C ALA A 240 -21.17 7.96 28.18
N GLU A 241 -19.92 7.48 28.09
CA GLU A 241 -18.78 8.07 28.78
C GLU A 241 -18.35 9.42 28.17
N ILE A 242 -18.32 9.52 26.84
CA ILE A 242 -18.08 10.76 26.10
C ILE A 242 -19.14 11.81 26.49
N LEU A 243 -20.41 11.40 26.58
CA LEU A 243 -21.49 12.27 27.02
C LEU A 243 -21.32 12.73 28.48
N ARG A 244 -20.87 11.83 29.36
CA ARG A 244 -20.55 12.17 30.76
C ARG A 244 -19.47 13.26 30.82
N LEU A 245 -18.40 13.11 30.05
CA LEU A 245 -17.31 14.09 29.97
C LEU A 245 -17.77 15.45 29.42
N LEU A 246 -18.62 15.44 28.39
CA LEU A 246 -19.23 16.66 27.84
C LEU A 246 -20.14 17.36 28.88
N ARG A 247 -20.87 16.59 29.70
CA ARG A 247 -21.74 17.11 30.76
C ARG A 247 -20.96 17.77 31.88
N THR A 248 -19.85 17.17 32.30
CA THR A 248 -19.01 17.72 33.37
C THR A 248 -18.13 18.89 32.93
N GLY A 249 -18.12 19.22 31.63
CA GLY A 249 -17.25 20.27 31.09
C GLY A 249 -15.77 19.92 31.17
N SER A 250 -15.44 18.63 31.31
CA SER A 250 -14.06 18.16 31.47
C SER A 250 -13.30 18.07 30.15
N VAL A 251 -14.00 18.25 29.02
CA VAL A 251 -13.45 18.18 27.66
C VAL A 251 -12.89 19.56 27.25
N PRO A 252 -11.65 19.65 26.75
CA PRO A 252 -11.11 20.88 26.19
C PRO A 252 -12.01 21.44 25.08
N GLU A 253 -12.21 22.76 25.05
CA GLU A 253 -13.08 23.43 24.07
C GLU A 253 -12.71 23.07 22.62
N ALA A 254 -11.42 22.97 22.32
CA ALA A 254 -10.90 22.57 21.01
C ALA A 254 -11.34 21.17 20.54
N LEU A 255 -11.72 20.28 21.47
CA LEU A 255 -12.14 18.90 21.19
C LEU A 255 -13.65 18.69 21.38
N ALA A 256 -14.36 19.64 21.99
CA ALA A 256 -15.79 19.52 22.28
C ALA A 256 -16.60 19.15 21.03
N LYS A 257 -16.25 19.73 19.88
CA LYS A 257 -16.89 19.41 18.59
C LYS A 257 -16.68 17.95 18.18
N ASP A 258 -15.46 17.43 18.29
CA ASP A 258 -15.14 16.06 17.90
C ASP A 258 -15.85 15.05 18.80
N TYR A 259 -15.94 15.34 20.10
CA TYR A 259 -16.68 14.55 21.09
C TYR A 259 -18.18 14.54 20.79
N MET A 260 -18.79 15.70 20.49
CA MET A 260 -20.21 15.78 20.11
C MET A 260 -20.50 14.99 18.83
N ILE A 261 -19.63 15.11 17.81
CA ILE A 261 -19.76 14.35 16.57
C ILE A 261 -19.72 12.85 16.85
N ALA A 262 -18.83 12.39 17.74
CA ALA A 262 -18.74 10.97 18.08
C ALA A 262 -20.05 10.43 18.69
N VAL A 263 -20.63 11.14 19.66
CA VAL A 263 -21.93 10.77 20.27
C VAL A 263 -23.03 10.73 19.22
N ILE A 264 -23.09 11.74 18.34
CA ILE A 264 -24.13 11.81 17.29
C ILE A 264 -24.03 10.63 16.33
N TYR A 265 -22.80 10.27 15.91
CA TYR A 265 -22.58 9.16 14.99
C TYR A 265 -22.87 7.79 15.61
N ILE A 266 -22.60 7.60 16.89
CA ILE A 266 -22.90 6.33 17.57
C ILE A 266 -24.42 6.16 17.75
N GLY A 267 -25.16 7.27 17.87
CA GLY A 267 -26.59 7.32 17.57
C GLY A 267 -27.49 6.70 18.63
N ASN A 268 -27.45 7.24 19.86
CA ASN A 268 -28.43 6.93 20.91
C ASN A 268 -29.42 8.10 21.07
N GLU A 269 -30.70 7.84 20.85
CA GLU A 269 -31.79 8.83 20.88
C GLU A 269 -31.79 9.68 22.16
N LYS A 270 -31.57 9.07 23.33
CA LYS A 270 -31.51 9.77 24.62
C LYS A 270 -30.33 10.74 24.71
N GLU A 271 -29.23 10.42 24.04
CA GLU A 271 -27.99 11.19 24.07
C GLU A 271 -28.08 12.37 23.08
N LEU A 272 -28.71 12.13 21.92
CA LEU A 272 -29.05 13.18 20.94
C LEU A 272 -30.01 14.22 21.54
N GLN A 273 -31.03 13.77 22.26
CA GLN A 273 -32.00 14.67 22.90
C GLN A 273 -31.32 15.62 23.90
N TYR A 274 -30.37 15.11 24.70
CA TYR A 274 -29.59 15.93 25.62
C TYR A 274 -28.76 17.02 24.90
N ILE A 275 -28.11 16.67 23.77
CA ILE A 275 -27.31 17.64 23.00
C ILE A 275 -28.23 18.74 22.44
N LEU A 276 -29.40 18.37 21.92
CA LEU A 276 -30.39 19.32 21.41
C LEU A 276 -30.91 20.27 22.51
N ASP A 277 -31.20 19.74 23.70
CA ASP A 277 -31.70 20.54 24.83
C ASP A 277 -30.64 21.54 25.32
N ARG A 278 -29.35 21.17 25.30
CA ARG A 278 -28.24 22.07 25.64
C ARG A 278 -28.09 23.20 24.63
N ILE A 279 -28.11 22.89 23.33
CA ILE A 279 -28.05 23.91 22.26
C ILE A 279 -29.23 24.89 22.35
N ARG A 280 -30.43 24.38 22.66
CA ARG A 280 -31.62 25.22 22.88
C ARG A 280 -31.45 26.15 24.09
N SER A 281 -30.87 25.65 25.18
CA SER A 281 -30.68 26.42 26.41
C SER A 281 -29.61 27.52 26.27
N ASP A 282 -28.54 27.28 25.50
CA ASP A 282 -27.51 28.29 25.24
C ASP A 282 -28.02 29.42 24.34
N LYS A 283 -28.86 29.11 23.33
CA LYS A 283 -29.54 30.15 22.52
C LYS A 283 -30.44 31.07 23.35
N ILE A 284 -31.12 30.54 24.37
CA ILE A 284 -31.98 31.32 25.27
C ILE A 284 -31.14 32.27 26.14
N LYS A 285 -29.90 31.92 26.48
CA LYS A 285 -28.99 32.78 27.26
C LYS A 285 -28.36 33.90 26.44
N ASP A 286 -28.13 33.69 25.15
CA ASP A 286 -27.53 34.68 24.23
C ASP A 286 -28.53 35.68 23.62
N GLY A 287 -29.80 35.66 24.04
CA GLY A 287 -30.78 36.69 23.69
C GLY A 287 -31.08 36.82 22.18
N ARG A 288 -31.13 35.69 21.46
CA ARG A 288 -31.67 35.61 20.09
C ARG A 288 -32.78 34.59 19.99
#